data_AF-A0A2L0BQS2-F1
#
_entry.id   AF-A0A2L0BQS2-F1
#
_cell.length_a   1.000
_cell.length_b   1.000
_cell.length_c   1.000
_cell.angle_alpha   90.00
_cell.angle_beta   90.00
_cell.angle_gamma   90.00
#
_symmetry.space_group_name_H-M   'P 1'
#
loop_
_entity.id
_entity.type
_entity.pdbx_description
1 polymer ?
#
loop_
_entity_poly.entity_id
_entity_poly.type
_entity_poly.pdbx_seq_one_letter_code
_entity_poly.pdbx_strand_id
1 'polypeptide(L)'
;CIREDDICELLKFEKKMLRARIAILKNDKFIQVRLRMETGTDGKAQKVNYYFINYKTFVNVVKYKLDLMRKRMETEERDATSRASFKCPQCMKTFTDLEADQLVDFETGEFRCTFCREIVEEDSSALPKKDSRLLLAKFNDQMEALYILLREV
;
A
#
# COMPACT_ATOMS: atom_id res chain seq x y z
N CYS A 1 2.19 28.24 -12.52
CA CYS A 1 0.80 28.03 -12.05
C CYS A 1 -0.12 28.19 -13.26
N ILE A 2 -1.15 27.37 -13.39
CA ILE A 2 -2.07 27.39 -14.53
C ILE A 2 -3.52 27.53 -14.04
N ARG A 3 -4.37 28.22 -14.80
CA ARG A 3 -5.79 28.36 -14.46
C ARG A 3 -6.58 27.12 -14.86
N GLU A 4 -7.71 26.90 -14.19
CA GLU A 4 -8.62 25.80 -14.48
C GLU A 4 -9.14 25.80 -15.92
N ASP A 5 -9.57 26.95 -16.42
CA ASP A 5 -10.13 27.08 -17.77
C ASP A 5 -9.07 26.84 -18.84
N ASP A 6 -7.82 27.30 -18.63
CA ASP A 6 -6.71 27.04 -19.54
C ASP A 6 -6.40 25.52 -19.65
N ILE A 7 -6.46 24.78 -18.52
CA ILE A 7 -6.31 23.31 -18.54
C ILE A 7 -7.47 22.66 -19.31
N CYS A 8 -8.70 23.13 -19.12
CA CYS A 8 -9.88 22.61 -19.83
C CYS A 8 -9.71 22.78 -21.35
N GLU A 9 -9.26 23.95 -21.78
CA GLU A 9 -9.08 24.29 -23.20
C GLU A 9 -7.94 23.48 -23.83
N LEU A 10 -6.79 23.42 -23.16
CA LEU A 10 -5.62 22.68 -23.65
C LEU A 10 -5.89 21.18 -23.78
N LEU A 11 -6.53 20.57 -22.78
CA LEU A 11 -6.82 19.13 -22.77
C LEU A 11 -8.12 18.77 -23.49
N LYS A 12 -8.94 19.75 -23.85
CA LYS A 12 -10.28 19.58 -24.41
C LYS A 12 -11.17 18.67 -23.56
N PHE A 13 -11.01 18.73 -22.24
CA PHE A 13 -11.78 17.94 -21.29
C PHE A 13 -13.08 18.65 -20.90
N GLU A 14 -14.12 17.86 -20.65
CA GLU A 14 -15.31 18.37 -19.97
C GLU A 14 -14.94 18.81 -18.55
N LYS A 15 -15.43 19.98 -18.11
CA LYS A 15 -15.11 20.57 -16.80
C LYS A 15 -15.36 19.59 -15.64
N LYS A 16 -16.44 18.81 -15.70
CA LYS A 16 -16.78 17.81 -14.67
C LYS A 16 -15.72 16.70 -14.58
N MET A 17 -15.30 16.16 -15.72
CA MET A 17 -14.25 15.14 -15.77
C MET A 17 -12.90 15.68 -15.31
N LEU A 18 -12.53 16.90 -15.73
CA LEU A 18 -11.29 17.52 -15.30
C LEU A 18 -11.26 17.68 -13.76
N ARG A 19 -12.34 18.19 -13.17
CA ARG A 19 -12.43 18.35 -11.70
C ARG A 19 -12.30 17.03 -10.96
N ALA A 20 -12.86 15.95 -11.49
CA ALA A 20 -12.70 14.62 -10.89
C ALA A 20 -11.21 14.18 -10.88
N ARG A 21 -10.48 14.40 -11.98
CA ARG A 21 -9.04 14.08 -12.04
C ARG A 21 -8.19 14.98 -11.15
N ILE A 22 -8.48 16.27 -11.11
CA ILE A 22 -7.83 17.24 -10.23
C ILE A 22 -8.06 16.89 -8.76
N ALA A 23 -9.26 16.44 -8.40
CA ALA A 23 -9.56 16.02 -7.02
C ALA A 23 -8.68 14.85 -6.57
N ILE A 24 -8.44 13.87 -7.45
CA ILE A 24 -7.53 12.74 -7.16
C ILE A 24 -6.10 13.26 -6.93
N LEU A 25 -5.57 14.08 -7.85
CA LEU A 25 -4.22 14.64 -7.75
C LEU A 25 -4.04 15.53 -6.50
N LYS A 26 -5.09 16.25 -6.10
CA LYS A 26 -5.10 17.07 -4.88
C LYS A 26 -5.13 16.20 -3.62
N ASN A 27 -5.95 15.15 -3.60
CA ASN A 27 -6.02 14.20 -2.48
C ASN A 27 -4.69 13.46 -2.29
N ASP A 28 -4.03 13.09 -3.39
CA ASP A 28 -2.70 12.51 -3.40
C ASP A 28 -1.58 13.53 -3.11
N LYS A 29 -1.91 14.81 -2.89
CA LYS A 29 -0.96 15.91 -2.61
C LYS A 29 0.08 16.15 -3.70
N PHE A 30 -0.19 15.76 -4.94
CA PHE A 30 0.68 16.04 -6.08
C PHE A 30 0.55 17.48 -6.59
N ILE A 31 -0.63 18.06 -6.47
CA ILE A 31 -0.90 19.45 -6.84
C ILE A 31 -1.46 20.24 -5.68
N GLN A 32 -1.15 21.52 -5.63
CA GLN A 32 -1.72 22.48 -4.70
C GLN A 32 -2.58 23.49 -5.46
N VAL A 33 -3.58 24.02 -4.76
CA VAL A 33 -4.52 25.01 -5.30
C VAL A 33 -4.28 26.33 -4.60
N ARG A 34 -4.16 27.40 -5.38
CA ARG A 34 -4.15 28.77 -4.89
C ARG A 34 -5.36 29.51 -5.44
N LEU A 35 -6.19 30.01 -4.55
CA LEU A 35 -7.28 30.91 -4.92
C LEU A 35 -6.75 32.31 -5.17
N ARG A 36 -7.16 32.91 -6.28
CA ARG A 36 -6.93 34.32 -6.58
C ARG A 36 -8.26 35.00 -6.90
N MET A 37 -8.41 36.23 -6.42
CA MET A 37 -9.51 37.10 -6.83
C MET A 37 -9.10 37.77 -8.13
N GLU A 38 -9.90 37.61 -9.16
CA GLU A 38 -9.71 38.28 -10.45
C GLU A 38 -10.97 39.03 -10.82
N THR A 39 -10.84 40.24 -11.36
CA THR A 39 -11.97 40.99 -11.88
C THR A 39 -12.28 40.44 -13.26
N GLY A 40 -13.43 39.79 -13.41
CA GLY A 40 -13.90 39.27 -14.70
C GLY A 40 -14.21 40.42 -15.67
N THR A 41 -14.43 40.06 -16.93
CA THR A 41 -14.81 41.01 -18.00
C THR A 41 -16.07 41.81 -17.67
N ASP A 42 -16.93 41.27 -16.80
CA ASP A 42 -18.17 41.90 -16.36
C ASP A 42 -17.98 42.88 -15.18
N GLY A 43 -16.73 43.19 -14.80
CA GLY A 43 -16.39 44.05 -13.66
C GLY A 43 -16.62 43.41 -12.28
N LYS A 44 -17.10 42.16 -12.22
CA LYS A 44 -17.33 41.42 -10.99
C LYS A 44 -16.07 40.68 -10.54
N ALA A 45 -15.77 40.73 -9.24
CA ALA A 45 -14.72 39.93 -8.65
C ALA A 45 -15.12 38.44 -8.65
N GLN A 46 -14.31 37.59 -9.28
CA GLN A 46 -14.47 36.15 -9.33
C GLN A 46 -13.27 35.47 -8.66
N LYS A 47 -13.56 34.37 -7.95
CA LYS A 47 -12.55 33.52 -7.34
C LYS A 47 -12.11 32.47 -8.34
N VAL A 48 -10.84 32.52 -8.75
CA VAL A 48 -10.25 31.61 -9.74
C VAL A 48 -9.26 30.66 -9.07
N ASN A 49 -9.34 29.38 -9.43
CA ASN A 49 -8.42 28.34 -8.96
C ASN A 49 -7.18 28.29 -9.86
N TYR A 50 -6.01 28.44 -9.24
CA TYR A 50 -4.73 28.19 -9.87
C TYR A 50 -4.10 26.91 -9.34
N TYR A 51 -3.70 26.02 -10.25
CA TYR A 51 -3.04 24.77 -9.93
C TYR A 51 -1.53 24.90 -10.13
N PHE A 52 -0.76 24.31 -9.23
CA PHE A 52 0.69 24.23 -9.33
C PHE A 52 1.23 23.00 -8.61
N ILE A 53 2.41 22.54 -9.05
CA ILE A 53 3.14 21.45 -8.41
C ILE A 53 4.10 22.07 -7.40
N ASN A 54 3.99 21.67 -6.14
CA ASN A 54 4.98 21.99 -5.13
C ASN A 54 5.99 20.85 -5.07
N TYR A 55 7.14 21.02 -5.72
CA TYR A 55 8.15 19.96 -5.85
C TYR A 55 8.66 19.43 -4.51
N LYS A 56 8.78 20.29 -3.48
CA LYS A 56 9.18 19.86 -2.14
C LYS A 56 8.15 18.91 -1.53
N THR A 57 6.87 19.27 -1.60
CA THR A 57 5.79 18.40 -1.14
C THR A 57 5.68 17.13 -1.98
N PHE A 58 5.81 17.26 -3.30
CA PHE A 58 5.74 16.14 -4.24
C PHE A 58 6.79 15.07 -3.94
N VAL A 59 8.05 15.45 -3.80
CA VAL A 59 9.15 14.51 -3.48
C VAL A 59 8.87 13.80 -2.15
N ASN A 60 8.41 14.52 -1.13
CA ASN A 60 8.07 13.92 0.16
C ASN A 60 6.91 12.92 0.06
N VAL A 61 5.88 13.23 -0.73
CA VAL A 61 4.74 12.33 -0.97
C VAL A 61 5.19 11.06 -1.69
N VAL A 62 6.05 11.19 -2.70
CA VAL A 62 6.59 10.04 -3.43
C VAL A 62 7.45 9.17 -2.50
N LYS A 63 8.37 9.77 -1.73
CA LYS A 63 9.19 9.07 -0.72
C LYS A 63 8.30 8.31 0.28
N TYR A 64 7.24 8.96 0.77
CA TYR A 64 6.29 8.35 1.71
C TYR A 64 5.51 7.17 1.10
N LYS A 65 4.97 7.31 -0.12
CA LYS A 65 4.21 6.23 -0.77
C LYS A 65 5.12 5.03 -1.06
N LEU A 66 6.37 5.25 -1.49
CA LEU A 66 7.35 4.17 -1.72
C LEU A 66 7.71 3.43 -0.41
N ASP A 67 7.91 4.17 0.69
CA ASP A 67 8.15 3.57 2.01
C ASP A 67 6.95 2.73 2.46
N LEU A 68 5.72 3.24 2.27
CA LEU A 68 4.50 2.51 2.62
C LEU A 68 4.33 1.23 1.80
N MET A 69 4.63 1.27 0.49
CA MET A 69 4.60 0.09 -0.37
C MET A 69 5.61 -0.97 0.08
N ARG A 70 6.84 -0.55 0.38
CA ARG A 70 7.88 -1.43 0.92
C ARG A 70 7.44 -2.10 2.23
N LYS A 71 7.04 -1.30 3.23
CA LYS A 71 6.60 -1.80 4.54
C LYS A 71 5.43 -2.77 4.44
N ARG A 72 4.49 -2.50 3.52
CA ARG A 72 3.37 -3.41 3.27
C ARG A 72 3.85 -4.76 2.74
N MET A 73 4.76 -4.78 1.76
CA MET A 73 5.32 -6.03 1.24
C MET A 73 6.13 -6.80 2.29
N GLU A 74 6.94 -6.11 3.10
CA GLU A 74 7.69 -6.71 4.21
C GLU A 74 6.73 -7.31 5.26
N THR A 75 5.62 -6.63 5.56
CA THR A 75 4.60 -7.12 6.49
C THR A 75 3.88 -8.35 5.91
N GLU A 76 3.49 -8.31 4.64
CA GLU A 76 2.87 -9.44 3.95
C GLU A 76 3.80 -10.67 3.89
N GLU A 77 5.12 -10.47 3.73
CA GLU A 77 6.11 -11.55 3.80
C GLU A 77 6.23 -12.12 5.22
N ARG A 78 6.38 -11.26 6.24
CA ARG A 78 6.48 -11.70 7.64
C ARG A 78 5.23 -12.46 8.09
N ASP A 79 4.05 -11.93 7.78
CA ASP A 79 2.77 -12.56 8.14
C ASP A 79 2.58 -13.87 7.35
N ALA A 80 3.17 -13.99 6.16
CA ALA A 80 3.23 -15.25 5.43
C ALA A 80 4.14 -16.31 6.08
N THR A 81 5.19 -15.89 6.78
CA THR A 81 6.09 -16.79 7.53
C THR A 81 5.55 -17.12 8.93
N SER A 82 4.78 -16.23 9.56
CA SER A 82 4.21 -16.40 10.90
C SER A 82 2.89 -17.19 10.93
N ARG A 83 2.56 -17.95 9.87
CA ARG A 83 1.30 -18.69 9.80
C ARG A 83 1.32 -19.94 10.67
N ALA A 84 0.13 -20.37 11.08
CA ALA A 84 -0.04 -21.62 11.80
C ALA A 84 0.28 -22.81 10.89
N SER A 85 1.20 -23.66 11.35
CA SER A 85 1.61 -24.87 10.65
C SER A 85 0.73 -26.05 11.01
N PHE A 86 0.11 -26.03 12.20
CA PHE A 86 -0.71 -27.12 12.71
C PHE A 86 -2.10 -26.64 13.10
N LYS A 87 -3.10 -27.49 12.92
CA LYS A 87 -4.50 -27.24 13.28
C LYS A 87 -5.10 -28.47 13.92
N CYS A 88 -5.77 -28.27 15.06
CA CYS A 88 -6.54 -29.33 15.70
C CYS A 88 -7.92 -29.47 15.03
N PRO A 89 -8.29 -30.67 14.51
CA PRO A 89 -9.59 -30.87 13.88
C PRO A 89 -10.76 -30.81 14.87
N GLN A 90 -10.51 -31.08 16.16
CA GLN A 90 -11.55 -31.14 17.19
C GLN A 90 -11.91 -29.77 17.77
N CYS A 91 -10.91 -28.97 18.17
CA CYS A 91 -11.14 -27.67 18.82
C CYS A 91 -10.82 -26.47 17.92
N MET A 92 -10.39 -26.71 16.68
CA MET A 92 -10.08 -25.70 15.66
C MET A 92 -8.98 -24.71 16.05
N LYS A 93 -8.24 -24.98 17.14
CA LYS A 93 -7.06 -24.20 17.51
C LYS A 93 -5.93 -24.46 16.52
N THR A 94 -5.19 -23.39 16.27
CA THR A 94 -4.07 -23.35 15.34
C THR A 94 -2.80 -23.10 16.13
N PHE A 95 -1.71 -23.72 15.69
CA PHE A 95 -0.41 -23.66 16.34
C PHE A 95 0.67 -23.42 15.28
N THR A 96 1.71 -22.69 15.67
CA THR A 96 2.85 -22.37 14.79
C THR A 96 4.00 -23.37 14.98
N ASP A 97 4.97 -23.37 14.07
CA ASP A 97 6.20 -24.20 14.21
C ASP A 97 6.94 -23.93 15.54
N LEU A 98 6.85 -22.71 16.08
CA LEU A 98 7.47 -22.33 17.35
C LEU A 98 6.83 -23.02 18.57
N GLU A 99 5.63 -23.55 18.41
CA GLU A 99 4.88 -24.24 19.47
C GLU A 99 4.98 -25.77 19.34
N ALA A 100 5.70 -26.29 18.34
CA ALA A 100 5.84 -27.72 18.07
C ALA A 100 6.40 -28.50 19.27
N ASP A 101 7.35 -27.91 20.01
CA ASP A 101 7.94 -28.52 21.22
C ASP A 101 6.89 -28.77 22.33
N GLN A 102 5.80 -28.00 22.34
CA GLN A 102 4.71 -28.16 23.32
C GLN A 102 3.64 -29.14 22.84
N LEU A 103 3.65 -29.48 21.55
CA LEU A 103 2.69 -30.39 20.93
C LEU A 103 3.23 -31.82 20.87
N VAL A 104 4.56 -32.02 20.87
CA VAL A 104 5.15 -33.35 20.77
C VAL A 104 4.84 -34.20 22.01
N ASP A 105 4.24 -35.36 21.79
CA ASP A 105 4.06 -36.38 22.81
C ASP A 105 5.19 -37.41 22.69
N PHE A 106 6.10 -37.43 23.67
CA PHE A 106 7.27 -38.31 23.65
C PHE A 106 6.94 -39.80 23.80
N GLU A 107 5.75 -40.15 24.30
CA GLU A 107 5.34 -41.56 24.44
C GLU A 107 4.85 -42.14 23.11
N THR A 108 4.14 -41.34 22.32
CA THR A 108 3.52 -41.76 21.05
C THR A 108 4.30 -41.31 19.81
N GLY A 109 5.14 -40.29 19.93
CA GLY A 109 5.85 -39.65 18.83
C GLY A 109 4.98 -38.77 17.94
N GLU A 110 3.73 -38.48 18.36
CA GLU A 110 2.76 -37.71 17.59
C GLU A 110 2.62 -36.27 18.12
N PHE A 111 2.16 -35.34 17.28
CA PHE A 111 1.80 -34.00 17.72
C PHE A 111 0.35 -33.98 18.22
N ARG A 112 0.15 -33.59 19.49
CA ARG A 112 -1.16 -33.56 20.17
C ARG A 112 -1.50 -32.17 20.66
N CYS A 113 -2.75 -31.79 20.52
CA CYS A 113 -3.27 -30.49 20.94
C CYS A 113 -3.14 -30.31 22.46
N THR A 114 -2.61 -29.17 22.90
CA THR A 114 -2.45 -28.84 24.33
C THR A 114 -3.77 -28.72 25.11
N PHE A 115 -4.92 -28.58 24.42
CA PHE A 115 -6.22 -28.37 25.07
C PHE A 115 -7.11 -29.60 25.09
N CYS A 116 -7.20 -30.34 23.99
CA CYS A 116 -8.08 -31.51 23.87
C CYS A 116 -7.33 -32.84 23.67
N ARG A 117 -6.00 -32.82 23.59
CA ARG A 117 -5.11 -33.97 23.34
C ARG A 117 -5.36 -34.77 22.06
N GLU A 118 -6.23 -34.26 21.18
CA GLU A 118 -6.43 -34.79 19.85
C GLU A 118 -5.20 -34.56 18.96
N ILE A 119 -4.97 -35.46 18.01
CA ILE A 119 -3.87 -35.33 17.05
C ILE A 119 -4.08 -34.05 16.22
N VAL A 120 -3.04 -33.24 16.09
CA VAL A 120 -3.07 -32.06 15.22
C VAL A 120 -2.63 -32.42 13.80
N GLU A 121 -3.23 -31.76 12.82
CA GLU A 121 -2.93 -31.96 11.40
C GLU A 121 -2.17 -30.75 10.84
N GLU A 122 -1.36 -30.94 9.81
CA GLU A 122 -0.73 -29.82 9.11
C GLU A 122 -1.77 -28.96 8.39
N ASP A 123 -1.73 -27.65 8.61
CA ASP A 123 -2.61 -26.72 7.93
C ASP A 123 -2.10 -26.45 6.50
N SER A 124 -2.48 -27.33 5.56
CA SER A 124 -2.13 -27.21 4.14
C SER A 124 -2.63 -25.91 3.47
N SER A 125 -3.61 -25.21 4.09
CA SER A 125 -4.07 -23.90 3.62
C SER A 125 -3.14 -22.75 4.01
N ALA A 126 -2.21 -23.00 4.94
CA ALA A 126 -1.28 -22.03 5.49
C ALA A 126 0.10 -22.03 4.81
N LEU A 127 0.32 -22.88 3.80
CA LEU A 127 1.58 -22.93 3.05
C LEU A 127 1.93 -21.56 2.45
N PRO A 128 3.19 -21.10 2.59
CA PRO A 128 3.67 -19.93 1.87
C PRO A 128 3.46 -20.10 0.37
N LYS A 129 2.59 -19.26 -0.20
CA LYS A 129 2.62 -19.03 -1.64
C LYS A 129 4.04 -18.60 -1.97
N LYS A 130 4.79 -19.43 -2.71
CA LYS A 130 6.15 -19.14 -3.20
C LYS A 130 6.29 -17.75 -3.85
N ASP A 131 5.17 -17.14 -4.22
CA ASP A 131 5.04 -15.82 -4.80
C ASP A 131 5.49 -14.64 -3.91
N SER A 132 5.41 -14.72 -2.57
CA SER A 132 5.70 -13.55 -1.71
C SER A 132 7.14 -13.06 -1.84
N ARG A 133 8.12 -13.98 -1.81
CA ARG A 133 9.55 -13.62 -1.93
C ARG A 133 9.92 -13.12 -3.33
N LEU A 134 9.25 -13.63 -4.36
CA LEU A 134 9.40 -13.15 -5.74
C LEU A 134 8.83 -11.74 -5.93
N LEU A 135 7.79 -11.38 -5.17
CA LEU A 135 7.14 -10.08 -5.25
C LEU A 135 8.06 -8.95 -4.77
N LEU A 136 8.77 -9.16 -3.66
CA LEU A 136 9.69 -8.17 -3.09
C LEU A 136 10.91 -7.93 -4.01
N ALA A 137 11.47 -9.00 -4.58
CA ALA A 137 12.55 -8.89 -5.55
C ALA A 137 12.12 -8.07 -6.79
N LYS A 138 10.95 -8.40 -7.37
CA LYS A 138 10.38 -7.64 -8.49
C LYS A 138 10.12 -6.18 -8.15
N PHE A 139 9.63 -5.90 -6.94
CA PHE A 139 9.40 -4.53 -6.48
C PHE A 139 10.71 -3.73 -6.41
N ASN A 140 11.76 -4.31 -5.84
CA ASN A 140 13.07 -3.64 -5.78
C ASN A 140 13.62 -3.35 -7.18
N ASP A 141 13.55 -4.33 -8.09
CA ASP A 141 14.01 -4.14 -9.48
C ASP A 141 13.24 -3.02 -10.20
N GLN A 142 11.92 -2.96 -10.02
CA GLN A 142 11.08 -1.93 -10.66
C GLN A 142 11.29 -0.54 -10.06
N MET A 143 11.56 -0.44 -8.77
CA MET A 143 11.65 0.84 -8.06
C MET A 143 13.06 1.44 -8.03
N GLU A 144 14.09 0.67 -8.41
CA GLU A 144 15.49 1.11 -8.36
C GLU A 144 15.71 2.46 -9.07
N ALA A 145 15.15 2.62 -10.28
CA ALA A 145 15.27 3.86 -11.03
C ALA A 145 14.70 5.07 -10.26
N LEU A 146 13.58 4.90 -9.56
CA LEU A 146 12.99 5.97 -8.75
C LEU A 146 13.85 6.26 -7.51
N TYR A 147 14.42 5.23 -6.88
CA TYR A 147 15.29 5.42 -5.73
C TYR A 147 16.59 6.16 -6.08
N ILE A 148 17.18 5.88 -7.25
CA ILE A 148 18.36 6.61 -7.74
C ILE A 148 18.02 8.09 -7.92
N LEU A 149 16.94 8.40 -8.64
CA LEU A 149 16.50 9.79 -8.87
C LEU A 149 16.19 10.53 -7.56
N LEU A 150 15.58 9.85 -6.59
CA LEU A 150 15.23 10.44 -5.30
C LEU A 150 16.42 10.64 -4.35
N ARG A 151 17.59 10.04 -4.64
CA ARG A 151 18.86 10.29 -3.92
C ARG A 151 19.60 11.51 -4.45
N GLU A 152 19.45 11.81 -5.74
CA GLU A 152 20.08 12.97 -6.38
C GLU A 152 19.38 14.30 -6.04
N VAL A 153 18.19 14.24 -5.41
CA VAL A 153 17.32 15.37 -5.03
C VAL A 153 17.14 15.48 -3.52
#